data_AF-A0A524NBA4-F1
#
_entry.id   AF-A0A524NBA4-F1
#
_cell.length_a   1.000
_cell.length_b   1.000
_cell.length_c   1.000
_cell.angle_alpha   90.00
_cell.angle_beta   90.00
_cell.angle_gamma   90.00
#
_symmetry.space_group_name_H-M   'P 1'
#
loop_
_entity.id
_entity.type
_entity.pdbx_description
1 polymer ?
#
loop_
_entity_poly.entity_id
_entity_poly.type
_entity_poly.pdbx_seq_one_letter_code
_entity_poly.pdbx_strand_id
1 'polypeptide(L)'
;MRNRDQYLRIILFIRPSRKELEKKPFIEYFIFGQRQLPFDIHIADNSRVICLSDWIGNYTYGVFDGKEFQLKKFLPDQGKIIRQ
;
A
#
# COMPACT_ATOMS: atom_id res chain seq x y z
N MET A 1 10.29 15.69 11.44
CA MET A 1 11.14 15.64 10.21
C MET A 1 10.66 14.48 9.36
N ARG A 2 10.12 14.73 8.15
CA ARG A 2 9.65 13.66 7.23
C ARG A 2 10.88 12.97 6.64
N ASN A 3 11.08 11.69 6.96
CA ASN A 3 12.35 11.02 6.74
C ASN A 3 12.46 10.52 5.28
N ARG A 4 13.48 10.97 4.54
CA ARG A 4 13.76 10.54 3.14
C ARG A 4 13.73 9.02 2.98
N ASP A 5 14.12 8.30 4.02
CA ASP A 5 14.15 6.84 4.06
C ASP A 5 12.79 6.18 3.83
N GLN A 6 11.68 6.81 4.28
CA GLN A 6 10.33 6.24 4.06
C GLN A 6 9.95 6.25 2.58
N TYR A 7 10.26 7.33 1.88
CA TYR A 7 10.00 7.44 0.43
C TYR A 7 10.87 6.48 -0.37
N LEU A 8 12.15 6.34 0.00
CA LEU A 8 13.05 5.39 -0.65
C LEU A 8 12.54 3.94 -0.52
N ARG A 9 11.97 3.58 0.63
CA ARG A 9 11.38 2.25 0.84
C ARG A 9 10.12 2.02 0.01
N ILE A 10 9.24 3.02 -0.08
CA ILE A 10 8.03 2.93 -0.93
C ILE A 10 8.40 2.67 -2.40
N ILE A 11 9.45 3.31 -2.91
CA ILE A 11 9.92 3.13 -4.29
C ILE A 11 10.29 1.67 -4.59
N LEU A 12 10.79 0.91 -3.60
CA LEU A 12 11.11 -0.51 -3.75
C LEU A 12 9.89 -1.37 -4.11
N PHE A 13 8.69 -0.94 -3.71
CA PHE A 13 7.44 -1.62 -4.05
C PHE A 13 6.85 -1.10 -5.37
N ILE A 14 6.95 0.20 -5.62
CA ILE A 14 6.38 0.83 -6.82
C ILE A 14 7.07 0.35 -8.10
N ARG A 15 8.41 0.31 -8.13
CA ARG A 15 9.18 -0.03 -9.33
C ARG A 15 8.87 -1.43 -9.90
N PRO A 16 8.95 -2.53 -9.12
CA PRO A 16 8.61 -3.85 -9.64
C PRO A 16 7.13 -3.95 -10.01
N SER A 17 6.24 -3.32 -9.25
CA SER A 17 4.80 -3.31 -9.55
C SER A 17 4.51 -2.66 -10.90
N ARG A 18 5.15 -1.52 -11.22
CA ARG A 18 5.04 -0.89 -12.54
C ARG A 18 5.55 -1.80 -13.67
N LYS A 19 6.70 -2.46 -13.46
CA LYS A 19 7.25 -3.40 -14.44
C LYS A 19 6.33 -4.60 -14.70
N GLU A 20 5.65 -5.09 -13.67
CA GLU A 20 4.67 -6.17 -13.83
C GLU A 20 3.36 -5.67 -14.44
N LEU A 21 2.95 -4.43 -14.13
CA LEU A 21 1.78 -3.79 -14.73
C LEU A 21 1.93 -3.61 -16.24
N GLU A 22 3.14 -3.26 -16.72
CA GLU A 22 3.45 -3.18 -18.16
C GLU A 22 3.19 -4.51 -18.89
N LYS A 23 3.41 -5.64 -18.21
CA LYS A 23 3.16 -6.98 -18.77
C LYS A 23 1.71 -7.44 -18.57
N LYS A 24 1.06 -6.97 -17.51
CA LYS A 24 -0.26 -7.41 -17.05
C LYS A 24 -1.11 -6.18 -16.69
N PRO A 25 -1.61 -5.45 -17.70
CA PRO A 25 -2.30 -4.16 -17.48
C PRO A 25 -3.65 -4.31 -16.77
N PHE A 26 -4.18 -5.53 -16.65
CA PHE A 26 -5.42 -5.83 -15.93
C PHE A 26 -5.25 -5.94 -14.40
N ILE A 27 -4.04 -5.77 -13.87
CA ILE A 27 -3.82 -5.82 -12.41
C ILE A 27 -4.19 -4.47 -11.78
N GLU A 28 -5.24 -4.49 -10.96
CA GLU A 28 -5.73 -3.30 -10.25
C GLU A 28 -5.05 -3.09 -8.89
N TYR A 29 -4.63 -4.16 -8.21
CA TYR A 29 -4.04 -4.06 -6.87
C TYR A 29 -2.77 -4.90 -6.73
N PHE A 30 -1.69 -4.25 -6.30
CA PHE A 30 -0.50 -4.91 -5.80
C PHE A 30 -0.47 -4.79 -4.28
N ILE A 31 -0.74 -5.90 -3.58
CA ILE A 31 -0.86 -5.93 -2.13
C ILE A 31 0.41 -6.53 -1.52
N PHE A 32 1.03 -5.79 -0.61
CA PHE A 32 2.24 -6.16 0.10
C PHE A 32 2.03 -6.19 1.61
N GLY A 33 2.92 -6.90 2.31
CA GLY A 33 3.03 -6.92 3.76
C GLY A 33 4.42 -6.50 4.25
N GLN A 34 4.84 -7.01 5.41
CA GLN A 34 6.11 -6.74 6.13
C GLN A 34 6.00 -5.60 7.17
N ARG A 35 6.89 -5.61 8.18
CA ARG A 35 6.98 -4.63 9.29
C ARG A 35 7.44 -3.24 8.83
N GLN A 36 6.70 -2.63 7.91
CA GLN A 36 6.93 -1.30 7.36
C GLN A 36 5.66 -0.45 7.49
N LEU A 37 5.71 0.83 7.12
CA LEU A 37 4.55 1.72 7.22
C LEU A 37 3.42 1.30 6.28
N PRO A 38 2.15 1.43 6.69
CA PRO A 38 1.03 1.17 5.81
C PRO A 38 0.92 2.30 4.80
N PHE A 39 0.70 1.93 3.53
CA PHE A 39 0.52 2.91 2.47
C PHE A 39 -0.42 2.40 1.38
N ASP A 40 -1.03 3.35 0.66
CA ASP A 40 -1.92 3.12 -0.47
C ASP A 40 -1.63 4.21 -1.51
N ILE A 41 -1.06 3.81 -2.65
CA ILE A 41 -0.50 4.73 -3.64
C ILE A 41 -0.94 4.32 -5.04
N HIS A 42 -1.51 5.27 -5.79
CA HIS A 42 -1.82 5.11 -7.20
C HIS A 42 -0.53 5.05 -8.04
N ILE A 43 -0.42 4.01 -8.87
CA ILE A 43 0.69 3.87 -9.82
C ILE A 43 0.27 4.04 -11.28
N ALA A 44 -1.04 3.93 -11.56
CA ALA A 44 -1.75 4.23 -12.80
C ALA A 44 -3.23 4.53 -12.48
N ASP A 45 -4.05 4.88 -13.48
CA ASP A 45 -5.45 5.30 -13.29
C ASP A 45 -6.29 4.28 -12.50
N ASN A 46 -6.14 2.99 -12.81
CA ASN A 46 -6.89 1.90 -12.16
C ASN A 46 -5.99 0.94 -11.36
N SER A 47 -4.73 1.31 -11.08
CA SER A 47 -3.78 0.41 -10.42
C SER A 47 -3.13 1.04 -9.19
N ARG A 48 -3.17 0.33 -8.07
CA ARG A 48 -2.65 0.78 -6.77
C ARG A 48 -1.63 -0.19 -6.19
N VAL A 49 -0.66 0.36 -5.47
CA VAL A 49 0.29 -0.38 -4.62
C VAL A 49 -0.09 -0.13 -3.17
N ILE A 50 -0.45 -1.19 -2.48
CA ILE A 50 -0.99 -1.14 -1.11
C ILE A 50 -0.13 -2.00 -0.20
N CYS A 51 0.33 -1.45 0.92
CA CYS A 51 1.01 -2.21 1.96
C CYS A 51 0.18 -2.23 3.23
N LEU A 52 -0.13 -3.44 3.72
CA LEU A 52 -0.95 -3.66 4.90
C LEU A 52 -0.23 -3.39 6.22
N SER A 53 1.10 -3.26 6.23
CA SER A 53 1.91 -3.06 7.45
C SER A 53 1.81 -4.18 8.49
N ASP A 54 2.38 -3.96 9.67
CA ASP A 54 2.31 -4.84 10.83
C ASP A 54 1.06 -4.59 11.68
N TRP A 55 0.61 -5.66 12.33
CA TRP A 55 -0.54 -5.64 13.24
C TRP A 55 -0.15 -5.33 14.69
N ILE A 56 1.09 -4.91 14.95
CA ILE A 56 1.60 -4.64 16.30
C ILE A 56 1.52 -3.14 16.62
N GLY A 57 1.82 -2.28 15.65
CA GLY A 57 1.81 -0.83 15.79
C GLY A 57 0.76 -0.12 14.95
N ASN A 58 0.43 -0.63 13.76
CA ASN A 58 -0.48 0.06 12.84
C ASN A 58 -1.91 -0.49 12.85
N TYR A 59 -2.09 -1.75 13.25
CA TYR A 59 -3.40 -2.42 13.33
C TYR A 59 -4.24 -2.24 12.05
N THR A 60 -3.57 -2.30 10.89
CA THR A 60 -4.18 -2.10 9.58
C THR A 60 -4.57 -3.43 8.93
N TYR A 61 -5.68 -3.43 8.19
CA TYR A 61 -6.21 -4.60 7.51
C TYR A 61 -6.81 -4.21 6.15
N GLY A 62 -6.81 -5.15 5.22
CA GLY A 62 -7.45 -5.01 3.92
C GLY A 62 -8.89 -5.50 3.96
N VAL A 63 -9.80 -4.78 3.30
CA VAL A 63 -11.17 -5.24 3.03
C VAL A 63 -11.36 -5.25 1.52
N PHE A 64 -11.79 -6.38 0.97
CA PHE A 64 -12.23 -6.48 -0.40
C PHE A 64 -13.71 -6.87 -0.40
N ASP A 65 -14.56 -6.03 -0.98
CA ASP A 65 -16.01 -6.24 -1.02
C ASP A 65 -16.50 -6.89 -2.33
N GLY A 66 -15.56 -7.32 -3.19
CA GLY A 66 -15.85 -7.84 -4.53
C GLY A 66 -15.82 -6.78 -5.63
N LYS A 67 -15.72 -5.48 -5.28
CA LYS A 67 -15.60 -4.36 -6.22
C LYS A 67 -14.38 -3.50 -5.94
N GLU A 68 -14.14 -3.16 -4.69
CA GLU A 68 -13.04 -2.29 -4.28
C GLU A 68 -12.24 -2.92 -3.13
N PHE A 69 -10.93 -2.74 -3.18
CA PHE A 69 -10.05 -3.01 -2.05
C PHE A 69 -9.87 -1.74 -1.20
N GLN A 70 -9.93 -1.85 0.12
CA GLN A 70 -9.74 -0.73 1.03
C GLN A 70 -8.75 -1.08 2.14
N LEU A 71 -7.75 -0.23 2.35
CA LEU A 71 -6.88 -0.30 3.51
C LEU A 71 -7.50 0.44 4.70
N LYS A 72 -7.92 -0.32 5.71
CA LYS A 72 -8.58 0.16 6.94
C LYS A 72 -7.69 -0.01 8.16
N LYS A 73 -8.07 0.68 9.23
CA LYS A 73 -7.48 0.55 10.56
C LYS A 73 -8.47 -0.07 11.52
N PHE A 74 -7.99 -0.91 12.42
CA PHE A 74 -8.78 -1.45 13.52
C PHE A 74 -8.86 -0.46 14.70
N LEU A 75 -7.74 0.19 15.00
CA LEU A 75 -7.68 1.28 15.99
C LEU A 75 -7.50 2.62 15.27
N PRO A 76 -8.51 3.52 15.28
CA PRO A 76 -8.46 4.78 14.52
C PRO A 76 -7.26 5.67 14.89
N ASP A 77 -6.92 5.69 16.18
CA ASP A 77 -5.91 6.57 16.77
C ASP A 77 -4.48 6.05 16.63
N GLN A 78 -4.30 4.81 16.14
CA GLN A 78 -2.98 4.17 16.01
C GLN A 78 -2.52 4.08 14.55
N GLY A 79 -1.21 4.15 14.36
CA GLY A 79 -0.55 4.08 13.05
C GLY A 79 -0.83 5.27 12.13
N LYS A 80 -0.06 5.42 11.05
CA LYS A 80 -0.33 6.43 10.02
C LYS A 80 -0.29 5.77 8.65
N ILE A 81 -1.42 5.78 7.95
CA ILE A 81 -1.48 5.35 6.55
C ILE A 81 -1.03 6.51 5.68
N ILE A 82 -0.04 6.27 4.83
CA ILE A 82 0.38 7.22 3.80
C ILE A 82 -0.51 6.98 2.57
N ARG A 83 -1.22 8.03 2.13
CA ARG A 83 -2.06 7.99 0.93
C ARG A 83 -1.56 9.01 -0.09
N GLN A 84 -1.60 8.66 -1.38
CA GLN A 84 -1.30 9.55 -2.50
C GLN A 84 -2.36 9.45 -3.59
#